data_AF-A0A935PFX4-F1
#
_entry.id   AF-A0A935PFX4-F1
#
_cell.length_a   1.000
_cell.length_b   1.000
_cell.length_c   1.000
_cell.angle_alpha   90.00
_cell.angle_beta   90.00
_cell.angle_gamma   90.00
#
_symmetry.space_group_name_H-M   'P 1'
#
loop_
_entity.id
_entity.type
_entity.pdbx_description
1 polymer ?
#
loop_
_entity_poly.entity_id
_entity_poly.type
_entity_poly.pdbx_seq_one_letter_code
_entity_poly.pdbx_strand_id
1 'polypeptide(L)'
;MNISVVIPVHNGGPYLAQAIESVLAQSWRDLELLIVDDGSTDGSSAVAERYARCDRRIRLVSQANRGVAAAGNRGLEEARGQWVARLDADDVFLPDKLERQVAFLARYPDARIVGTLGYFINHSGRTIGLVSTDGPFTPTQFETMAARGERLLRPLLDPDAPQDRP
;
A
#
# COMPACT_ATOMS: atom_id res chain seq x y z
N MET A 1 -13.78 3.15 -15.89
CA MET A 1 -13.39 4.11 -14.84
C MET A 1 -11.90 3.90 -14.67
N ASN A 2 -11.08 4.80 -15.22
CA ASN A 2 -9.64 4.60 -15.29
C ASN A 2 -8.97 5.09 -13.99
N ILE A 3 -7.99 4.33 -13.50
CA ILE A 3 -7.29 4.57 -12.23
C ILE A 3 -5.79 4.79 -12.50
N SER A 4 -5.21 5.85 -11.94
CA SER A 4 -3.75 5.96 -11.80
C SER A 4 -3.34 5.39 -10.45
N VAL A 5 -2.53 4.34 -10.44
CA VAL A 5 -1.86 3.89 -9.22
C VAL A 5 -0.53 4.63 -9.12
N VAL A 6 -0.25 5.27 -7.99
CA VAL A 6 0.98 6.05 -7.76
C VAL A 6 1.81 5.38 -6.68
N ILE A 7 3.04 4.98 -7.03
CA ILE A 7 4.07 4.45 -6.13
C ILE A 7 5.22 5.45 -6.03
N PRO A 8 5.29 6.29 -4.98
CA PRO A 8 6.52 7.02 -4.68
C PRO A 8 7.56 6.04 -4.12
N VAL A 9 8.80 6.12 -4.60
CA VAL A 9 9.89 5.25 -4.13
C VAL A 9 11.17 6.04 -3.92
N HIS A 10 11.78 5.85 -2.76
CA HIS A 10 13.16 6.22 -2.47
C HIS A 10 13.82 5.05 -1.75
N ASN A 11 14.74 4.37 -2.41
CA ASN A 11 15.44 3.19 -1.87
C ASN A 11 14.50 2.05 -1.39
N GLY A 12 13.56 1.64 -2.25
CA GLY A 12 12.62 0.54 -2.01
C GLY A 12 13.01 -0.78 -2.70
N GLY A 13 14.27 -0.95 -3.11
CA GLY A 13 14.73 -2.00 -4.02
C GLY A 13 14.26 -3.42 -3.68
N PRO A 14 14.36 -3.88 -2.41
CA PRO A 14 13.93 -5.23 -2.02
C PRO A 14 12.43 -5.51 -2.25
N TYR A 15 11.58 -4.49 -2.24
CA TYR A 15 10.12 -4.65 -2.19
C TYR A 15 9.40 -4.09 -3.42
N LEU A 16 10.01 -3.14 -4.13
CA LEU A 16 9.38 -2.44 -5.25
C LEU A 16 8.85 -3.40 -6.34
N ALA A 17 9.57 -4.48 -6.61
CA ALA A 17 9.13 -5.49 -7.57
C ALA A 17 7.78 -6.11 -7.16
N GLN A 18 7.62 -6.47 -5.89
CA GLN A 18 6.38 -7.06 -5.36
C GLN A 18 5.24 -6.03 -5.36
N ALA A 19 5.53 -4.78 -5.00
CA ALA A 19 4.55 -3.69 -5.07
C ALA A 19 4.02 -3.52 -6.50
N ILE A 20 4.91 -3.42 -7.49
CA ILE A 20 4.55 -3.32 -8.92
C ILE A 20 3.72 -4.53 -9.34
N GLU A 21 4.19 -5.75 -9.06
CA GLU A 21 3.49 -6.98 -9.44
C GLU A 21 2.08 -7.06 -8.86
N SER A 22 1.88 -6.61 -7.61
CA SER A 22 0.55 -6.57 -6.98
C SER A 22 -0.44 -5.65 -7.70
N VAL A 23 0.05 -4.56 -8.31
CA VAL A 23 -0.76 -3.65 -9.13
C VAL A 23 -1.05 -4.25 -10.49
N LEU A 24 -0.05 -4.84 -11.15
CA LEU A 24 -0.23 -5.44 -12.48
C LEU A 24 -1.15 -6.66 -12.45
N ALA A 25 -1.19 -7.36 -11.32
CA ALA A 25 -2.04 -8.52 -11.07
C ALA A 25 -3.48 -8.19 -10.64
N GLN A 26 -3.84 -6.90 -10.51
CA GLN A 26 -5.21 -6.51 -10.16
C GLN A 26 -6.24 -7.08 -11.14
N SER A 27 -7.39 -7.51 -10.63
CA SER A 27 -8.53 -7.96 -11.45
C SER A 27 -9.05 -6.84 -12.35
N TRP A 28 -9.05 -5.60 -11.85
CA TRP A 28 -9.36 -4.40 -12.61
C TRP A 28 -8.20 -3.98 -13.53
N ARG A 29 -8.42 -3.97 -14.85
CA ARG A 29 -7.34 -3.77 -15.85
C ARG A 29 -7.24 -2.36 -16.43
N ASP A 30 -8.28 -1.54 -16.30
CA ASP A 30 -8.34 -0.14 -16.77
C ASP A 30 -7.58 0.76 -15.78
N LEU A 31 -6.26 0.65 -15.80
CA LEU A 31 -5.34 1.41 -14.95
C LEU A 31 -4.03 1.78 -15.66
N GLU A 32 -3.40 2.86 -15.20
CA GLU A 32 -1.97 3.13 -15.38
C GLU A 32 -1.24 3.00 -14.04
N LEU A 33 0.05 2.71 -14.07
CA LEU A 33 0.93 2.68 -12.90
C LEU A 33 2.02 3.74 -13.06
N LEU A 34 2.02 4.73 -12.19
CA LEU A 34 3.04 5.77 -12.07
C LEU A 34 4.00 5.42 -10.94
N ILE A 35 5.25 5.20 -11.28
CA ILE A 35 6.34 5.04 -10.31
C ILE A 35 7.11 6.35 -10.28
N VAL A 36 7.18 6.98 -9.12
CA VAL A 36 7.94 8.22 -8.91
C VAL A 36 9.19 7.90 -8.13
N ASP A 37 10.31 7.78 -8.84
CA ASP A 37 11.63 7.56 -8.24
C ASP A 37 12.19 8.89 -7.72
N ASP A 38 12.24 9.01 -6.40
CA ASP A 38 12.68 10.20 -5.68
C ASP A 38 14.18 10.15 -5.40
N GLY A 39 14.96 9.89 -6.45
CA GLY A 39 16.43 9.89 -6.42
C GLY A 39 17.03 8.68 -5.68
N SER A 40 16.55 7.48 -5.98
CA SER A 40 17.06 6.25 -5.36
C SER A 40 18.50 5.93 -5.79
N THR A 41 19.26 5.32 -4.89
CA THR A 41 20.66 4.89 -5.09
C THR A 41 20.86 3.39 -4.90
N ASP A 42 19.80 2.64 -4.58
CA ASP A 42 19.84 1.21 -4.24
C ASP A 42 19.43 0.28 -5.40
N GLY A 43 19.25 0.82 -6.60
CA GLY A 43 18.77 0.07 -7.77
C GLY A 43 17.25 0.08 -7.98
N SER A 44 16.46 0.74 -7.12
CA SER A 44 15.00 0.90 -7.30
C SER A 44 14.64 1.45 -8.68
N SER A 45 15.40 2.45 -9.15
CA SER A 45 15.21 3.05 -10.49
C SER A 45 15.34 2.02 -11.61
N ALA A 46 16.38 1.18 -11.57
CA ALA A 46 16.61 0.12 -12.54
C ALA A 46 15.50 -0.96 -12.53
N VAL A 47 14.95 -1.27 -11.34
CA VAL A 47 13.78 -2.15 -11.21
C VAL A 47 12.58 -1.52 -11.93
N ALA A 48 12.26 -0.26 -11.64
CA ALA A 48 11.14 0.44 -12.27
C ALA A 48 11.28 0.53 -13.80
N GLU A 49 12.47 0.88 -14.30
CA GLU A 49 12.77 0.92 -15.74
C GLU A 49 12.58 -0.43 -16.44
N ARG A 50 12.93 -1.53 -15.76
CA ARG A 50 12.74 -2.88 -16.32
C ARG A 50 11.25 -3.17 -16.52
N TYR A 51 10.42 -2.89 -15.51
CA TYR A 51 8.97 -3.10 -15.64
C TYR A 51 8.35 -2.15 -16.67
N ALA A 52 8.75 -0.88 -16.70
CA ALA A 52 8.27 0.10 -17.69
C ALA A 52 8.57 -0.28 -19.14
N ARG A 53 9.68 -1.00 -19.39
CA ARG A 53 9.98 -1.56 -20.71
C ARG A 53 9.10 -2.75 -21.09
N CYS A 54 8.61 -3.51 -20.12
CA CYS A 54 7.82 -4.72 -20.34
C CYS A 54 6.31 -4.47 -20.39
N ASP A 55 5.80 -3.49 -19.65
CA ASP A 55 4.37 -3.17 -19.57
C ASP A 55 4.12 -1.69 -19.85
N ARG A 56 3.38 -1.43 -20.94
CA ARG A 56 3.08 -0.07 -21.42
C ARG A 56 2.17 0.73 -20.48
N ARG A 57 1.54 0.09 -19.51
CA ARG A 57 0.74 0.77 -18.47
C ARG A 57 1.62 1.50 -17.46
N ILE A 58 2.91 1.18 -17.41
CA ILE A 58 3.84 1.70 -16.42
C ILE A 58 4.57 2.93 -16.97
N ARG A 59 4.60 3.99 -16.17
CA ARG A 59 5.33 5.22 -16.44
C ARG A 59 6.25 5.50 -15.25
N LEU A 60 7.54 5.66 -15.54
CA LEU A 60 8.53 6.08 -14.56
C LEU A 60 8.74 7.60 -14.66
N VAL A 61 8.70 8.28 -13.52
CA VAL A 61 9.06 9.69 -13.37
C VAL A 61 10.18 9.76 -12.34
N SER A 62 11.31 10.35 -12.72
CA SER A 62 12.46 10.51 -11.82
C SER A 62 12.63 11.96 -11.41
N GLN A 63 13.00 12.17 -10.15
CA GLN A 63 13.34 13.48 -9.60
C GLN A 63 14.49 13.38 -8.60
N ALA A 64 15.11 14.50 -8.25
CA ALA A 64 16.00 14.55 -7.08
C ALA A 64 15.18 14.31 -5.81
N ASN A 65 15.79 13.69 -4.79
CA ASN A 65 15.13 13.39 -3.52
C ASN A 65 14.55 14.66 -2.88
N ARG A 66 13.22 14.67 -2.73
CA ARG A 66 12.45 15.74 -2.07
C ARG A 66 11.47 15.20 -1.02
N GLY A 67 11.57 13.92 -0.69
CA GLY A 67 10.74 13.21 0.25
C GLY A 67 9.46 12.64 -0.36
N VAL A 68 8.92 11.61 0.30
CA VAL A 68 7.73 10.84 -0.12
C VAL A 68 6.50 11.71 -0.45
N ALA A 69 6.30 12.81 0.28
CA ALA A 69 5.20 13.72 0.02
C ALA A 69 5.36 14.46 -1.31
N ALA A 70 6.57 14.95 -1.62
CA ALA A 70 6.86 15.64 -2.87
C ALA A 70 6.78 14.66 -4.06
N ALA A 71 7.36 13.46 -3.91
CA ALA A 71 7.26 12.41 -4.92
C ALA A 71 5.79 11.99 -5.16
N GLY A 72 5.03 11.81 -4.09
CA GLY A 72 3.61 11.50 -4.17
C GLY A 72 2.78 12.60 -4.84
N ASN A 73 3.07 13.88 -4.55
CA ASN A 73 2.41 15.01 -5.20
C ASN A 73 2.76 15.09 -6.68
N ARG A 74 4.03 14.86 -7.03
CA ARG A 74 4.42 14.75 -8.44
C ARG A 74 3.67 13.64 -9.16
N GLY A 75 3.47 12.50 -8.50
CA GLY A 75 2.65 11.41 -9.03
C GLY A 75 1.18 11.81 -9.24
N LEU A 76 0.61 12.64 -8.35
CA LEU A 76 -0.75 13.20 -8.52
C LEU A 76 -0.84 14.16 -9.71
N GLU A 77 0.18 14.99 -9.93
CA GLU A 77 0.24 15.92 -11.08
C GLU A 77 0.37 15.17 -12.42
N GLU A 78 1.04 14.03 -12.44
CA GLU A 78 1.30 13.22 -13.64
C GLU A 78 0.18 12.21 -13.96
N ALA A 79 -0.76 12.03 -13.03
CA ALA A 79 -1.89 11.11 -13.13
C ALA A 79 -2.85 11.53 -14.24
N ARG A 80 -3.26 10.56 -15.05
CA ARG A 80 -4.23 10.69 -16.16
C ARG A 80 -5.54 9.95 -15.87
N GLY A 81 -5.57 9.13 -14.83
CA GLY A 81 -6.75 8.42 -14.35
C GLY A 81 -7.75 9.39 -13.72
N GLN A 82 -9.02 9.01 -13.79
CA GLN A 82 -10.09 9.75 -13.13
C GLN A 82 -9.99 9.62 -11.60
N TRP A 83 -9.45 8.49 -11.14
CA TRP A 83 -9.19 8.21 -9.73
C TRP A 83 -7.71 7.94 -9.52
N VAL A 84 -7.21 8.34 -8.36
CA VAL A 84 -5.84 8.02 -7.95
C VAL A 84 -5.86 7.08 -6.76
N ALA A 85 -5.14 5.96 -6.88
CA ALA A 85 -4.84 5.07 -5.78
C ALA A 85 -3.37 5.24 -5.39
N ARG A 86 -3.08 5.31 -4.09
CA ARG A 86 -1.71 5.35 -3.55
C ARG A 86 -1.30 3.97 -3.07
N LEU A 87 -0.04 3.63 -3.30
CA LEU A 87 0.59 2.42 -2.79
C LEU A 87 2.04 2.76 -2.41
N ASP A 88 2.45 2.42 -1.20
CA ASP A 88 3.84 2.60 -0.78
C ASP A 88 4.72 1.51 -1.42
N ALA A 89 6.01 1.81 -1.64
CA ALA A 89 6.91 0.93 -2.40
C ALA A 89 7.24 -0.40 -1.70
N ASP A 90 6.88 -0.52 -0.42
CA ASP A 90 7.05 -1.70 0.43
C ASP A 90 5.72 -2.39 0.81
N ASP A 91 4.61 -1.95 0.23
CA ASP A 91 3.28 -2.54 0.41
C ASP A 91 2.82 -3.33 -0.82
N VAL A 92 1.76 -4.13 -0.64
CA VAL A 92 1.12 -4.90 -1.71
C VAL A 92 -0.40 -4.73 -1.69
N PHE A 93 -1.01 -4.60 -2.88
CA PHE A 93 -2.45 -4.70 -3.01
C PHE A 93 -2.93 -6.15 -3.02
N LEU A 94 -4.10 -6.39 -2.41
CA LEU A 94 -4.84 -7.64 -2.62
C LEU A 94 -5.41 -7.69 -4.05
N PRO A 95 -5.53 -8.88 -4.68
CA PRO A 95 -5.85 -9.01 -6.10
C PRO A 95 -7.12 -8.27 -6.57
N ASP A 96 -8.16 -8.25 -5.74
CA ASP A 96 -9.48 -7.70 -6.11
C ASP A 96 -9.73 -6.30 -5.52
N LYS A 97 -8.69 -5.64 -4.96
CA LYS A 97 -8.84 -4.37 -4.24
C LYS A 97 -9.47 -3.29 -5.11
N LEU A 98 -8.90 -3.04 -6.30
CA LEU A 98 -9.39 -1.96 -7.16
C LEU A 98 -10.79 -2.24 -7.70
N GLU A 99 -11.09 -3.48 -8.09
CA GLU A 99 -12.43 -3.87 -8.57
C GLU A 99 -13.50 -3.63 -7.50
N ARG A 100 -13.22 -4.02 -6.25
CA ARG A 100 -14.14 -3.77 -5.12
C ARG A 100 -14.34 -2.28 -4.85
N GLN A 101 -13.28 -1.49 -4.92
CA GLN A 101 -13.36 -0.04 -4.75
C GLN A 101 -14.16 0.63 -5.88
N VAL A 102 -13.97 0.21 -7.13
CA VAL A 102 -14.75 0.68 -8.28
C VAL A 102 -16.23 0.33 -8.14
N ALA A 103 -16.56 -0.91 -7.73
CA ALA A 103 -17.94 -1.32 -7.49
C ALA A 103 -18.61 -0.48 -6.40
N PHE A 104 -17.87 -0.14 -5.34
CA PHE A 104 -18.36 0.78 -4.30
C PHE A 104 -18.63 2.18 -4.86
N LEU A 105 -17.67 2.76 -5.59
CA LEU A 105 -17.81 4.10 -6.17
C LEU A 105 -18.96 4.19 -7.18
N ALA A 106 -19.22 3.11 -7.94
CA ALA A 106 -20.37 3.03 -8.83
C ALA A 106 -21.72 3.06 -8.08
N ARG A 107 -21.77 2.46 -6.87
CA ARG A 107 -22.96 2.46 -6.02
C ARG A 107 -23.17 3.78 -5.28
N TYR A 108 -22.10 4.52 -5.01
CA TYR A 108 -22.10 5.76 -4.26
C TYR A 108 -21.45 6.89 -5.07
N PRO A 109 -22.14 7.46 -6.08
CA PRO A 109 -21.56 8.44 -7.00
C PRO A 109 -21.12 9.76 -6.32
N ASP A 110 -21.61 10.05 -5.12
CA ASP A 110 -21.20 11.20 -4.31
C ASP A 110 -19.92 10.97 -3.51
N ALA A 111 -19.42 9.73 -3.44
CA ALA A 111 -18.15 9.45 -2.81
C ALA A 111 -17.01 10.18 -3.55
N ARG A 112 -16.05 10.69 -2.78
CA ARG A 112 -14.84 11.37 -3.29
C ARG A 112 -13.56 10.67 -2.86
N ILE A 113 -13.63 9.82 -1.85
CA ILE A 113 -12.52 9.03 -1.31
C ILE A 113 -13.09 7.66 -0.91
N VAL A 114 -12.31 6.60 -1.17
CA VAL A 114 -12.60 5.23 -0.73
C VAL A 114 -11.32 4.58 -0.24
N GLY A 115 -11.39 3.92 0.92
CA GLY A 115 -10.26 3.23 1.55
C GLY A 115 -10.68 1.86 2.05
N THR A 116 -9.69 1.02 2.36
CA THR A 116 -9.88 -0.27 3.02
C THR A 116 -8.93 -0.36 4.21
N LEU A 117 -9.20 -1.26 5.14
CA LEU A 117 -8.16 -1.70 6.08
C LEU A 117 -7.09 -2.49 5.32
N GLY A 118 -5.96 -2.70 6.00
CA GLY A 118 -4.84 -3.48 5.50
C GLY A 118 -4.47 -4.62 6.45
N TYR A 119 -3.54 -5.45 6.02
CA TYR A 119 -2.91 -6.45 6.86
C TYR A 119 -1.46 -6.02 7.12
N PHE A 120 -0.97 -6.22 8.34
CA PHE A 120 0.46 -6.21 8.57
C PHE A 120 1.05 -7.50 7.99
N ILE A 121 2.09 -7.35 7.18
CA ILE A 121 2.88 -8.46 6.65
C ILE A 121 4.34 -8.29 7.08
N ASN A 122 5.05 -9.39 7.28
CA ASN A 122 6.50 -9.34 7.51
C ASN A 122 7.28 -9.36 6.18
N HIS A 123 8.61 -9.28 6.24
CA HIS A 123 9.49 -9.34 5.07
C HIS A 123 9.39 -10.64 4.24
N SER A 124 8.74 -11.69 4.75
CA SER A 124 8.47 -12.93 4.01
C SER A 124 7.08 -12.97 3.38
N GLY A 125 6.33 -11.85 3.42
CA GLY A 125 4.96 -11.75 2.92
C GLY A 125 3.91 -12.46 3.80
N ARG A 126 4.29 -12.95 4.99
CA ARG A 126 3.35 -13.62 5.90
C ARG A 126 2.54 -12.56 6.65
N THR A 127 1.22 -12.68 6.60
CA THR A 127 0.31 -11.88 7.44
C THR A 127 0.58 -12.12 8.91
N ILE A 128 0.79 -11.03 9.66
CA ILE A 128 1.06 -11.03 11.10
C ILE A 128 0.00 -10.25 11.89
N GLY A 129 -0.99 -9.66 11.22
CA GLY A 129 -2.08 -8.97 11.89
C GLY A 129 -2.97 -8.21 10.92
N LEU A 130 -4.09 -7.73 11.43
CA LEU A 130 -4.96 -6.77 10.75
C LEU A 130 -4.59 -5.37 11.25
N VAL A 131 -4.60 -4.38 10.35
CA VAL A 131 -4.58 -2.97 10.75
C VAL A 131 -5.90 -2.68 11.47
N SER A 132 -5.87 -2.60 12.80
CA SER A 132 -7.05 -2.27 13.61
C SER A 132 -7.34 -0.76 13.57
N THR A 133 -8.61 -0.42 13.70
CA THR A 133 -9.13 0.97 13.82
C THR A 133 -8.92 1.58 15.20
N ASP A 134 -8.26 0.90 16.14
CA ASP A 134 -8.01 1.39 17.52
C ASP A 134 -6.85 2.41 17.63
N GLY A 135 -6.54 3.20 16.59
CA GLY A 135 -5.37 4.11 16.60
C GLY A 135 -5.41 5.21 17.69
N PRO A 136 -4.33 5.99 17.89
CA PRO A 136 -2.94 5.59 18.16
C PRO A 136 -2.70 5.33 19.67
N PHE A 137 -1.74 4.46 20.01
CA PHE A 137 -1.31 4.29 21.40
C PHE A 137 -0.58 5.55 21.90
N THR A 138 -0.90 6.00 23.11
CA THR A 138 -0.02 6.95 23.82
C THR A 138 1.35 6.30 24.04
N PRO A 139 2.44 7.08 24.20
CA PRO A 139 3.77 6.53 24.50
C PRO A 139 3.75 5.54 25.68
N THR A 140 2.95 5.82 26.70
CA THR A 140 2.76 4.93 27.86
C THR A 140 2.03 3.63 27.50
N GLN A 141 1.04 3.66 26.61
CA GLN A 141 0.35 2.46 26.13
C GLN A 141 1.31 1.59 25.31
N PHE A 142 2.12 2.20 24.46
CA PHE A 142 3.15 1.50 23.69
C PHE A 142 4.21 0.85 24.59
N GLU A 143 4.74 1.58 25.57
CA GLU A 143 5.75 1.08 26.52
C GLU A 143 5.21 -0.03 27.41
N THR A 144 3.95 0.07 27.85
CA THR A 144 3.29 -0.96 28.66
C THR A 144 3.13 -2.27 27.87
N MET A 145 2.75 -2.17 26.59
CA MET A 145 2.61 -3.32 25.70
C MET A 145 3.97 -3.97 25.40
N ALA A 146 5.02 -3.17 25.20
CA ALA A 146 6.39 -3.65 24.98
C ALA A 146 6.98 -4.35 26.23
N ALA A 147 6.75 -3.80 27.44
CA ALA A 147 7.28 -4.33 28.69
C ALA A 147 6.63 -5.66 29.12
N ARG A 148 5.38 -5.92 28.72
CA ARG A 148 4.65 -7.16 29.05
C ARG A 148 4.90 -8.31 28.08
N GLY A 149 5.65 -8.07 26.99
CA GLY A 149 5.91 -9.08 25.97
C GLY A 149 4.63 -9.61 25.30
N GLU A 150 3.56 -8.81 25.29
CA GLU A 150 2.27 -9.20 24.74
C GLU A 150 2.36 -9.29 23.21
N ARG A 151 2.69 -10.49 22.71
CA ARG A 151 2.53 -10.85 21.31
C ARG A 151 1.05 -10.74 20.96
N LEU A 152 0.76 -9.80 20.07
CA LEU A 152 -0.56 -9.33 19.60
C LEU A 152 -1.48 -10.36 18.90
N LEU A 153 -1.39 -11.66 19.21
CA LEU A 153 -2.06 -12.70 18.39
C LEU A 153 -2.75 -13.84 19.15
N ARG A 154 -3.01 -13.76 20.46
CA ARG A 154 -3.58 -14.91 21.18
C ARG A 154 -5.11 -15.02 21.32
N PRO A 155 -5.99 -14.00 21.19
CA PRO A 155 -7.42 -14.24 21.35
C PRO A 155 -8.17 -14.66 20.07
N LEU A 156 -7.49 -14.93 18.95
CA LEU A 156 -8.15 -15.37 17.70
C LEU A 156 -7.99 -16.88 17.39
N LEU A 157 -7.48 -17.68 18.34
CA LEU A 157 -7.25 -19.12 18.11
C LEU A 157 -7.82 -20.05 19.20
N ASP A 158 -8.63 -19.57 20.15
CA ASP A 158 -9.29 -20.46 21.12
C ASP A 158 -10.72 -19.98 21.44
N PRO A 159 -11.77 -20.62 20.87
CA PRO A 159 -13.16 -20.26 21.16
C PRO A 159 -13.64 -20.63 22.57
N ASP A 160 -12.84 -21.33 23.39
CA ASP A 160 -13.24 -21.81 24.72
C ASP A 160 -12.52 -21.10 25.88
N ALA A 161 -11.81 -20.01 25.64
CA ALA A 161 -11.15 -19.26 26.72
C ALA A 161 -12.18 -18.58 27.66
N PRO A 162 -12.14 -18.82 28.99
CA PRO A 162 -13.14 -18.31 29.92
C PRO A 162 -13.12 -16.78 29.98
N GLN A 163 -14.30 -16.17 29.79
CA GLN A 163 -14.49 -14.74 29.97
C GLN A 163 -14.60 -14.39 31.45
N ASP A 164 -13.47 -14.10 32.08
CA ASP A 164 -13.50 -13.44 33.39
C ASP A 164 -13.79 -11.95 33.20
N ARG A 165 -15.03 -11.54 33.52
CA ARG A 165 -15.34 -10.17 33.92
C ARG A 165 -14.87 -10.00 35.37
N PRO A 166 -14.11 -8.95 35.68
CA PRO A 166 -14.72 -7.65 35.97
C PRO A 166 -14.11 -6.46 35.21
#